data_AF-A0A7G1G4V1-F1
#
_entry.id   AF-A0A7G1G4V1-F1
#
_cell.length_a   1.000
_cell.length_b   1.000
_cell.length_c   1.000
_cell.angle_alpha   90.00
_cell.angle_beta   90.00
_cell.angle_gamma   90.00
#
_symmetry.space_group_name_H-M   'P 1'
#
loop_
_entity.id
_entity.type
_entity.pdbx_description
1 polymer ?
#
loop_
_entity_poly.entity_id
_entity_poly.type
_entity_poly.pdbx_seq_one_letter_code
_entity_poly.pdbx_strand_id
1 'polypeptide(L)'
;MSYVQVYTGNGKGKTTASLGLSLRAVCAGKKVFMGQFIKTVDYSELKAMDFLPNFEIKRFGKSSFIFGKPTQEDIEAAKNGLRELEKKITSGNYDIVIMDEVNVAIHYNLLNVEEVINVLNNRAKNTEVVLTGRYAKNEIIEYADLVSEIKEVKHYYKTGVQARAGIEK
;
A
#
# COMPACT_ATOMS: atom_id res chain seq x y z
N MET A 1 -4.31 -20.79 -4.38
CA MET A 1 -3.00 -20.19 -4.71
C MET A 1 -3.17 -18.70 -4.53
N SER A 2 -2.19 -18.02 -3.95
CA SER A 2 -2.18 -16.57 -3.77
C SER A 2 -0.92 -15.97 -4.39
N TYR A 3 -1.07 -14.78 -4.96
CA TYR A 3 -0.03 -14.10 -5.70
C TYR A 3 0.37 -12.77 -5.05
N VAL A 4 1.48 -12.21 -5.50
CA VAL A 4 1.96 -10.88 -5.10
C VAL A 4 1.92 -9.94 -6.29
N GLN A 5 1.21 -8.84 -6.12
CA GLN A 5 1.06 -7.81 -7.14
C GLN A 5 1.79 -6.52 -6.73
N VAL A 6 2.40 -5.84 -7.69
CA VAL A 6 3.07 -4.55 -7.48
C VAL A 6 2.49 -3.50 -8.42
N TYR A 7 1.93 -2.44 -7.84
CA TYR A 7 1.46 -1.27 -8.59
C TYR A 7 2.42 -0.10 -8.34
N THR A 8 3.30 0.16 -9.32
CA THR A 8 4.35 1.18 -9.22
C THR A 8 4.28 2.22 -10.34
N GLY A 9 5.32 3.02 -10.50
CA GLY A 9 5.41 4.07 -11.52
C GLY A 9 4.99 5.45 -11.03
N ASN A 10 5.32 6.46 -11.85
CA ASN A 10 5.17 7.87 -11.47
C ASN A 10 3.77 8.46 -11.71
N GLY A 11 2.89 7.75 -12.42
CA GLY A 11 1.53 8.20 -12.70
C GLY A 11 0.59 8.08 -11.51
N LYS A 12 -0.47 8.90 -11.52
CA LYS A 12 -1.62 8.77 -10.63
C LYS A 12 -2.38 7.50 -10.98
N GLY A 13 -2.70 6.68 -9.98
CA GLY A 13 -3.53 5.50 -10.20
C GLY A 13 -3.25 4.30 -9.28
N LYS A 14 -2.09 4.24 -8.61
CA LYS A 14 -1.63 3.05 -7.89
C LYS A 14 -2.56 2.65 -6.73
N THR A 15 -2.74 3.54 -5.77
CA THR A 15 -3.68 3.35 -4.65
C THR A 15 -5.12 3.21 -5.13
N THR A 16 -5.55 3.98 -6.12
CA THR A 16 -6.94 3.86 -6.63
C THR A 16 -7.19 2.52 -7.33
N ALA A 17 -6.18 1.95 -7.99
CA ALA A 17 -6.26 0.61 -8.56
C ALA A 17 -6.36 -0.47 -7.46
N SER A 18 -5.57 -0.34 -6.38
CA SER A 18 -5.68 -1.27 -5.25
C SER A 18 -7.02 -1.14 -4.52
N LEU A 19 -7.56 0.08 -4.36
CA LEU A 19 -8.92 0.30 -3.85
C LEU A 19 -10.00 -0.28 -4.77
N GLY A 20 -9.85 -0.16 -6.09
CA GLY A 20 -10.76 -0.78 -7.06
C GLY A 20 -10.74 -2.31 -7.00
N LEU A 21 -9.56 -2.91 -6.78
CA LEU A 21 -9.43 -4.33 -6.49
C LEU A 21 -10.12 -4.71 -5.17
N SER A 22 -9.94 -3.90 -4.11
CA SER A 22 -10.64 -4.10 -2.83
C SER A 22 -12.15 -4.13 -3.00
N LEU A 23 -12.71 -3.18 -3.75
CA LEU A 23 -14.14 -3.13 -4.03
C LEU A 23 -14.60 -4.42 -4.74
N ARG A 24 -13.88 -4.84 -5.78
CA ARG A 24 -14.18 -6.09 -6.50
C ARG A 24 -14.17 -7.30 -5.56
N ALA A 25 -13.18 -7.39 -4.69
CA ALA A 25 -13.05 -8.49 -3.73
C ALA A 25 -14.20 -8.48 -2.70
N VAL A 26 -14.50 -7.32 -2.11
CA VAL A 26 -15.61 -7.19 -1.15
C VAL A 26 -16.96 -7.54 -1.79
N CYS A 27 -17.22 -7.10 -3.02
CA CYS A 27 -18.42 -7.50 -3.77
C CYS A 27 -18.50 -9.02 -4.03
N ALA A 28 -17.37 -9.72 -4.05
CA ALA A 28 -17.29 -11.17 -4.14
C ALA A 28 -17.33 -11.87 -2.76
N GLY A 29 -17.67 -11.15 -1.69
CA GLY A 29 -17.73 -11.69 -0.32
C GLY A 29 -16.38 -11.91 0.35
N LYS A 30 -15.31 -11.32 -0.19
CA LYS A 30 -13.93 -11.48 0.30
C LYS A 30 -13.56 -10.42 1.33
N LYS A 31 -12.62 -10.76 2.22
CA LYS A 31 -12.10 -9.86 3.24
C LYS A 31 -10.81 -9.20 2.80
N VAL A 32 -10.73 -7.89 2.99
CA VAL A 32 -9.59 -7.07 2.55
C VAL A 32 -9.07 -6.23 3.70
N PHE A 33 -7.75 -6.21 3.89
CA PHE A 33 -7.07 -5.30 4.79
C PHE A 33 -6.15 -4.37 3.99
N MET A 34 -6.19 -3.07 4.25
CA MET A 34 -5.26 -2.09 3.69
C MET A 34 -4.45 -1.40 4.80
N GLY A 35 -3.14 -1.62 4.80
CA GLY A 35 -2.19 -0.86 5.60
C GLY A 35 -1.54 0.25 4.78
N GLN A 36 -1.66 1.51 5.22
CA GLN A 36 -1.09 2.66 4.54
C GLN A 36 0.18 3.15 5.23
N PHE A 37 1.30 3.21 4.52
CA PHE A 37 2.54 3.80 5.01
C PHE A 37 2.63 5.30 4.67
N ILE A 38 3.31 6.09 5.50
CA ILE A 38 3.71 7.50 5.25
C ILE A 38 2.55 8.53 5.19
N LYS A 39 1.31 8.10 4.95
CA LYS A 39 0.13 8.97 4.84
C LYS A 39 -0.33 9.54 6.18
N THR A 40 -0.53 10.86 6.23
CA THR A 40 -1.07 11.58 7.42
C THR A 40 -2.30 12.44 7.16
N VAL A 41 -2.63 12.71 5.90
CA VAL A 41 -3.87 13.43 5.57
C VAL A 41 -5.04 12.47 5.72
N ASP A 42 -6.18 12.99 6.19
CA ASP A 42 -7.43 12.25 6.19
C ASP A 42 -7.96 12.17 4.76
N TYR A 43 -7.56 11.11 4.07
CA TYR A 43 -8.08 10.78 2.76
C TYR A 43 -9.45 10.12 2.86
N SER A 44 -10.26 10.31 1.82
CA SER A 44 -11.66 9.87 1.74
C SER A 44 -11.79 8.35 1.85
N GLU A 45 -10.80 7.56 1.43
CA GLU A 45 -10.85 6.09 1.56
C GLU A 45 -10.85 5.60 3.01
N LEU A 46 -10.49 6.43 4.00
CA LEU A 46 -10.56 6.04 5.42
C LEU A 46 -12.00 5.80 5.88
N LYS A 47 -12.97 6.45 5.23
CA LYS A 47 -14.40 6.24 5.46
C LYS A 47 -14.94 4.98 4.79
N ALA A 48 -14.11 4.25 4.02
CA ALA A 48 -14.57 3.07 3.31
C ALA A 48 -15.16 1.99 4.24
N MET A 49 -14.69 1.91 5.48
CA MET A 49 -15.24 0.96 6.48
C MET A 49 -16.71 1.22 6.82
N ASP A 50 -17.19 2.46 6.64
CA ASP A 50 -18.61 2.81 6.84
C ASP A 50 -19.50 2.26 5.72
N PHE A 51 -18.92 1.94 4.56
CA PHE A 51 -19.63 1.51 3.35
C PHE A 51 -19.33 0.06 2.95
N LEU A 52 -18.19 -0.48 3.39
CA LEU A 52 -17.66 -1.78 2.98
C LEU A 52 -17.39 -2.66 4.22
N PRO A 53 -18.35 -3.49 4.65
CA PRO A 53 -18.23 -4.23 5.92
C PRO A 53 -17.10 -5.27 5.98
N ASN A 54 -16.57 -5.69 4.82
CA ASN A 54 -15.43 -6.63 4.73
C ASN A 54 -14.11 -5.93 4.38
N PHE A 55 -14.04 -4.60 4.47
CA PHE A 55 -12.84 -3.82 4.24
C PHE A 55 -12.38 -3.18 5.55
N GLU A 56 -11.11 -3.37 5.89
CA GLU A 56 -10.46 -2.71 7.02
C GLU A 56 -9.28 -1.89 6.50
N ILE A 57 -9.13 -0.66 6.98
CA ILE A 57 -8.01 0.22 6.62
C ILE A 57 -7.36 0.80 7.85
N LYS A 58 -6.03 0.81 7.86
CA LYS A 58 -5.23 1.37 8.95
C LYS A 58 -4.02 2.12 8.41
N ARG A 59 -3.69 3.23 9.06
CA ARG A 59 -2.51 4.04 8.75
C ARG A 59 -1.35 3.70 9.68
N PHE A 60 -0.16 3.71 9.12
CA PHE A 60 1.12 3.48 9.77
C PHE A 60 2.11 4.57 9.35
N GLY A 61 2.72 5.25 10.32
CA GLY A 61 3.72 6.30 10.05
C GLY A 61 3.29 7.71 10.44
N LYS A 62 4.27 8.61 10.34
CA LYS A 62 4.14 10.07 10.51
C LYS A 62 4.69 10.74 9.24
N SER A 63 4.21 11.94 8.88
CA SER A 63 4.63 12.66 7.66
C SER A 63 5.83 13.57 7.88
N SER A 64 6.55 13.42 8.99
CA SER A 64 7.61 14.31 9.44
C SER A 64 8.74 14.46 8.42
N PHE A 65 9.00 13.42 7.62
CA PHE A 65 10.22 13.32 6.82
C PHE A 65 10.04 13.58 5.32
N ILE A 66 8.85 13.95 4.83
CA ILE A 66 8.62 14.16 3.38
C ILE A 66 9.59 15.20 2.77
N PHE A 67 10.17 16.08 3.60
CA PHE A 67 11.17 17.07 3.21
C PHE A 67 12.56 16.89 3.88
N GLY A 68 12.84 15.75 4.52
CA GLY A 68 14.05 15.53 5.31
C GLY A 68 14.49 14.06 5.43
N LYS A 69 15.47 13.78 6.31
CA LYS A 69 15.85 12.40 6.63
C LYS A 69 14.82 11.80 7.61
N PRO A 70 14.44 10.52 7.47
CA PRO A 70 13.62 9.84 8.46
C PRO A 70 14.20 9.96 9.87
N THR A 71 13.32 10.24 10.84
CA THR A 71 13.65 10.14 12.25
C THR A 71 13.56 8.69 12.72
N GLN A 72 14.13 8.38 13.89
CA GLN A 72 13.95 7.06 14.49
C GLN A 72 12.48 6.74 14.75
N GLU A 73 11.65 7.74 15.07
CA GLU A 73 10.21 7.55 15.26
C GLU A 73 9.50 7.16 13.96
N ASP A 74 9.92 7.72 12.82
CA ASP A 74 9.35 7.36 11.51
C ASP A 74 9.69 5.89 11.17
N ILE A 75 10.93 5.46 11.44
CA ILE A 75 11.38 4.07 11.25
C ILE A 75 10.58 3.12 12.16
N GLU A 76 10.46 3.45 13.44
CA GLU A 76 9.70 2.59 14.38
C GLU A 76 8.21 2.52 14.02
N ALA A 77 7.61 3.62 13.56
CA ALA A 77 6.23 3.62 13.11
C ALA A 77 6.03 2.73 11.87
N ALA A 78 6.97 2.76 10.92
CA ALA A 78 6.94 1.87 9.76
C ALA A 78 7.14 0.39 10.17
N LYS A 79 8.10 0.09 11.05
CA LYS A 79 8.33 -1.27 11.57
C LYS A 79 7.12 -1.82 12.33
N ASN A 80 6.44 -0.98 13.10
CA ASN A 80 5.17 -1.34 13.75
C ASN A 80 4.09 -1.68 12.72
N GLY A 81 3.97 -0.89 11.66
CA GLY A 81 3.06 -1.18 10.56
C GLY A 81 3.37 -2.50 9.86
N LEU A 82 4.64 -2.78 9.60
CA LEU A 82 5.07 -4.05 9.02
C LEU A 82 4.74 -5.25 9.92
N ARG A 83 4.99 -5.15 11.24
CA ARG A 83 4.62 -6.18 12.23
C ARG A 83 3.12 -6.45 12.26
N GLU A 84 2.29 -5.42 12.09
CA GLU A 84 0.84 -5.60 12.05
C GLU A 84 0.37 -6.24 10.74
N LEU A 85 0.90 -5.76 9.61
CA LEU A 85 0.64 -6.35 8.30
C LEU A 85 1.08 -7.81 8.24
N GLU A 86 2.23 -8.17 8.82
CA GLU A 86 2.69 -9.55 8.91
C GLU A 86 1.65 -10.45 9.58
N LYS A 87 1.06 -10.03 10.71
CA LYS A 87 -0.02 -10.78 11.37
C LYS A 87 -1.22 -10.97 10.44
N LYS A 88 -1.62 -9.93 9.72
CA LYS A 88 -2.77 -9.98 8.78
C LYS A 88 -2.47 -10.92 7.60
N ILE A 89 -1.28 -10.81 7.03
CA ILE A 89 -0.76 -11.60 5.89
C ILE A 89 -0.65 -13.09 6.23
N THR A 90 -0.12 -13.41 7.42
CA THR A 90 0.14 -14.79 7.85
C THR A 90 -1.08 -15.49 8.46
N SER A 91 -2.08 -14.73 8.94
CA SER A 91 -3.26 -15.31 9.62
C SER A 91 -4.20 -16.12 8.72
N GLY A 92 -4.23 -15.87 7.41
CA GLY A 92 -5.20 -16.44 6.48
C GLY A 92 -6.64 -15.91 6.64
N ASN A 93 -6.87 -14.92 7.51
CA ASN A 93 -8.19 -14.32 7.78
C ASN A 93 -8.65 -13.30 6.74
N TYR A 94 -7.73 -12.81 5.91
CA TYR A 94 -8.00 -11.87 4.83
C TYR A 94 -7.61 -12.52 3.51
N ASP A 95 -8.47 -12.39 2.51
CA ASP A 95 -8.20 -12.89 1.17
C ASP A 95 -7.22 -11.96 0.43
N ILE A 96 -7.25 -10.65 0.72
CA ILE A 96 -6.32 -9.66 0.16
C ILE A 96 -5.76 -8.77 1.27
N VAL A 97 -4.44 -8.58 1.27
CA VAL A 97 -3.75 -7.59 2.10
C VAL A 97 -3.01 -6.59 1.22
N ILE A 98 -3.26 -5.31 1.42
CA ILE A 98 -2.64 -4.22 0.66
C ILE A 98 -1.64 -3.49 1.55
N MET A 99 -0.39 -3.42 1.08
CA MET A 99 0.70 -2.65 1.65
C MET A 99 0.84 -1.35 0.84
N ASP A 100 -0.01 -0.36 1.12
CA ASP A 100 -0.08 0.89 0.36
C ASP A 100 1.12 1.80 0.71
N GLU A 101 1.81 2.29 -0.31
CA GLU A 101 3.04 3.11 -0.23
C GLU A 101 4.25 2.42 0.44
N VAL A 102 4.24 1.09 0.56
CA VAL A 102 5.40 0.33 1.10
C VAL A 102 6.65 0.49 0.25
N ASN A 103 6.51 0.62 -1.08
CA ASN A 103 7.67 0.83 -1.96
C ASN A 103 8.39 2.14 -1.63
N VAL A 104 7.61 3.17 -1.26
CA VAL A 104 8.16 4.47 -0.85
C VAL A 104 8.81 4.35 0.53
N ALA A 105 8.24 3.58 1.45
CA ALA A 105 8.85 3.29 2.75
C ALA A 105 10.21 2.59 2.63
N ILE A 106 10.32 1.61 1.72
CA ILE A 106 11.58 0.94 1.40
C ILE A 106 12.57 1.93 0.76
N HIS A 107 12.11 2.75 -0.18
CA HIS A 107 12.97 3.72 -0.88
C HIS A 107 13.63 4.72 0.08
N TYR A 108 12.89 5.21 1.08
CA TYR A 108 13.40 6.12 2.09
C TYR A 108 14.09 5.41 3.28
N ASN A 109 14.35 4.10 3.18
CA ASN A 109 14.99 3.30 4.24
C ASN A 109 14.24 3.30 5.58
N LEU A 110 12.90 3.44 5.56
CA LEU A 110 12.07 3.18 6.74
C LEU A 110 11.95 1.69 7.04
N LEU A 111 11.99 0.88 5.98
CA LEU A 111 11.93 -0.58 6.02
C LEU A 111 13.05 -1.15 5.16
N ASN A 112 13.63 -2.28 5.59
CA ASN A 112 14.51 -3.04 4.74
C ASN A 112 13.67 -3.86 3.72
N VAL A 113 14.13 -3.95 2.48
CA VAL A 113 13.49 -4.75 1.43
C VAL A 113 13.43 -6.24 1.80
N GLU A 114 14.47 -6.76 2.44
CA GLU A 114 14.55 -8.15 2.89
C GLU A 114 13.52 -8.45 3.98
N GLU A 115 13.29 -7.51 4.91
CA GLU A 115 12.24 -7.63 5.94
C GLU A 115 10.85 -7.78 5.28
N VAL A 116 10.57 -6.98 4.25
CA VAL A 116 9.30 -7.06 3.51
C VAL A 116 9.17 -8.38 2.75
N ILE A 117 10.20 -8.80 2.02
CA ILE A 117 10.19 -10.09 1.29
C ILE A 117 10.00 -11.28 2.26
N ASN A 118 10.63 -11.23 3.43
CA ASN A 118 10.45 -12.27 4.46
C ASN A 118 9.00 -12.38 4.93
N VAL A 119 8.30 -11.25 5.12
CA VAL A 119 6.86 -11.26 5.43
C VAL A 119 6.05 -11.90 4.28
N LEU A 120 6.36 -11.56 3.03
CA LEU A 120 5.66 -12.10 1.86
C LEU A 120 5.88 -13.61 1.68
N ASN A 121 7.06 -14.12 2.03
CA ASN A 121 7.38 -15.55 2.00
C ASN A 121 6.56 -16.36 3.01
N ASN A 122 6.19 -15.74 4.13
CA ASN A 122 5.42 -16.39 5.20
C ASN A 122 3.90 -16.25 5.03
N ARG A 123 3.42 -15.64 3.94
CA ARG A 123 1.99 -15.41 3.72
C ARG A 123 1.17 -16.70 3.74
N ALA A 124 -0.07 -16.60 4.21
CA ALA A 124 -0.99 -17.72 4.11
C ALA A 124 -1.31 -18.03 2.63
N LYS A 125 -1.53 -19.32 2.32
CA LYS A 125 -1.72 -19.82 0.94
C LYS A 125 -2.94 -19.24 0.22
N ASN A 126 -3.86 -18.64 0.96
CA ASN A 126 -5.09 -18.02 0.48
C ASN A 126 -5.07 -16.48 0.55
N THR A 127 -3.95 -15.87 0.96
CA THR A 127 -3.83 -14.41 1.09
C THR A 127 -3.03 -13.83 -0.07
N GLU A 128 -3.70 -13.10 -0.95
CA GLU A 128 -3.10 -12.28 -1.99
C GLU A 128 -2.51 -11.01 -1.38
N VAL A 129 -1.35 -10.55 -1.86
CA VAL A 129 -0.72 -9.33 -1.35
C VAL A 129 -0.49 -8.32 -2.46
N VAL A 130 -0.83 -7.05 -2.22
CA VAL A 130 -0.61 -5.96 -3.17
C VAL A 130 0.30 -4.92 -2.55
N LEU A 131 1.42 -4.62 -3.21
CA LEU A 131 2.33 -3.55 -2.85
C LEU A 131 2.09 -2.36 -3.76
N THR A 132 1.99 -1.16 -3.19
CA THR A 132 1.89 0.06 -3.99
C THR A 132 3.00 1.05 -3.66
N GLY A 133 3.15 2.03 -4.55
CA GLY A 133 4.01 3.18 -4.35
C GLY A 133 5.05 3.31 -5.45
N ARG A 134 5.64 4.50 -5.54
CA ARG A 134 6.74 4.79 -6.48
C ARG A 134 8.00 4.02 -6.06
N TYR A 135 8.96 3.94 -6.98
CA TYR A 135 10.31 3.46 -6.69
C TYR A 135 10.37 2.03 -6.13
N ALA A 136 9.53 1.13 -6.65
CA ALA A 136 9.67 -0.30 -6.34
C ALA A 136 11.09 -0.75 -6.64
N LYS A 137 11.78 -1.31 -5.65
CA LYS A 137 13.12 -1.87 -5.80
C LYS A 137 13.09 -3.09 -6.73
N ASN A 138 14.19 -3.37 -7.42
CA ASN A 138 14.27 -4.50 -8.36
C ASN A 138 13.97 -5.83 -7.66
N GLU A 139 14.42 -5.98 -6.42
CA GLU A 139 14.18 -7.16 -5.58
C GLU A 139 12.67 -7.41 -5.36
N ILE A 140 11.87 -6.35 -5.24
CA ILE A 140 10.39 -6.45 -5.14
C ILE A 140 9.77 -6.78 -6.50
N ILE A 141 10.29 -6.19 -7.58
CA ILE A 141 9.81 -6.43 -8.94
C ILE A 141 10.06 -7.88 -9.35
N GLU A 142 11.27 -8.40 -9.09
CA GLU A 142 11.66 -9.78 -9.38
C GLU A 142 10.90 -10.80 -8.52
N TYR A 143 10.56 -10.43 -7.28
CA TYR A 143 9.77 -11.28 -6.40
C TYR A 143 8.29 -11.40 -6.81
N ALA A 144 7.72 -10.34 -7.39
CA ALA A 144 6.29 -10.26 -7.65
C ALA A 144 5.83 -11.10 -8.84
N ASP A 145 4.63 -11.68 -8.71
CA ASP A 145 3.99 -12.44 -9.79
C ASP A 145 3.36 -11.53 -10.86
N LEU A 146 2.98 -10.31 -10.47
CA LEU A 146 2.43 -9.30 -11.36
C LEU A 146 2.99 -7.92 -11.03
N VAL A 147 3.50 -7.22 -12.04
CA VAL A 147 3.95 -5.83 -11.90
C VAL A 147 3.26 -4.97 -12.94
N SER A 148 2.63 -3.89 -12.47
CA SER A 148 2.03 -2.85 -13.32
C SER A 148 2.69 -1.51 -13.05
N GLU A 149 3.31 -0.93 -14.08
CA GLU A 149 3.89 0.41 -14.03
C GLU A 149 2.89 1.44 -14.58
N ILE A 150 2.38 2.29 -13.70
CA ILE A 150 1.53 3.41 -14.09
C ILE A 150 2.41 4.58 -14.50
N LYS A 151 2.53 4.80 -15.81
CA LYS A 151 3.32 5.90 -16.39
C LYS A 151 2.55 7.21 -16.39
N GLU A 152 3.21 8.29 -16.00
CA GLU A 152 2.63 9.63 -16.07
C GLU A 152 2.74 10.18 -17.50
N VAL A 153 1.72 9.96 -18.32
CA VAL A 153 1.66 10.55 -19.68
C VAL A 153 1.30 12.04 -19.62
N LYS A 154 0.33 12.41 -18.78
CA LYS A 154 -0.07 13.79 -18.50
C LYS A 154 -0.70 13.88 -17.10
N HIS A 155 -0.54 15.02 -16.42
CA HIS A 155 -1.15 15.26 -15.12
C HIS A 155 -1.55 16.73 -14.98
N TYR A 156 -2.81 17.01 -14.62
CA TYR A 156 -3.34 18.40 -14.50
C TYR A 156 -2.70 19.22 -13.38
N TYR A 157 -2.01 18.57 -12.43
CA TYR A 157 -1.14 19.28 -11.48
C TYR A 157 -0.09 20.16 -12.19
N LYS A 158 0.45 19.70 -13.33
CA LYS A 158 1.41 20.47 -14.13
C LYS A 158 0.82 21.74 -14.75
N THR A 159 -0.50 21.85 -14.80
CA THR A 159 -1.23 23.05 -15.25
C THR A 159 -1.82 23.82 -14.07
N GLY A 160 -1.32 23.60 -12.84
CA GLY A 160 -1.69 24.36 -11.64
C GLY A 160 -2.92 23.83 -10.88
N VAL A 161 -3.56 22.76 -11.33
CA VAL A 161 -4.75 22.20 -10.65
C VAL A 161 -4.32 21.54 -9.33
N GLN A 162 -4.87 22.06 -8.23
CA GLN A 162 -4.61 21.57 -6.87
C GLN A 162 -5.43 20.31 -6.54
N ALA A 163 -5.08 19.64 -5.45
CA ALA A 163 -5.75 18.44 -4.96
C ALA A 163 -7.20 18.70 -4.51
N ARG A 164 -8.14 17.87 -4.98
CA ARG A 164 -9.59 17.98 -4.77
C ARG A 164 -10.15 16.80 -3.98
N ALA A 165 -11.20 17.06 -3.19
CA ALA A 165 -11.94 16.03 -2.48
C ALA A 165 -12.63 15.06 -3.47
N GLY A 166 -12.56 13.77 -3.19
CA GLY A 166 -13.09 12.69 -4.02
C GLY A 166 -12.21 12.32 -5.22
N ILE A 167 -11.10 13.03 -5.47
CA ILE A 167 -10.20 12.76 -6.61
C ILE A 167 -8.74 12.56 -6.18
N GLU A 168 -8.19 13.47 -5.36
CA GLU A 168 -6.86 13.36 -4.74
C GLU A 168 -6.92 13.24 -3.22
N LYS A 169 -7.95 13.82 -2.59
CA LYS A 169 -8.20 13.82 -1.15
C LYS A 169 -9.45 12.99 -0.85
#